data_AF-A0A7Z2JHJ3-F1
#
_entry.id   AF-A0A7Z2JHJ3-F1
#
_cell.length_a   1.000
_cell.length_b   1.000
_cell.length_c   1.000
_cell.angle_alpha   90.00
_cell.angle_beta   90.00
_cell.angle_gamma   90.00
#
_symmetry.space_group_name_H-M   'P 1'
#
loop_
_entity.id
_entity.type
_entity.pdbx_description
1 polymer ?
#
loop_
_entity_poly.entity_id
_entity_poly.type
_entity_poly.pdbx_seq_one_letter_code
_entity_poly.pdbx_strand_id
1 'polypeptide(L)'
;MGAKVVGSKRGSQSAWHPVSSKTSYRAAHALPDTATHAASPAAAFSHGLTRLHAAALAFVCASLAACASAPRPVTDYSLPDMLRAGPEQHLDDVLTAHGQTVYECRGSGTERYWIREGDLATLVDTGRRSVGTVAPGGYFLAYDGSQVRVRRDAHTQVTAGTLPWARLIAQDNARRRFNAAAHGRFARTDVVARLHTTGGLPPDPLCDREGGTLLVPYSADYLVYSPAYVPRSAPHFAPPLRPRSSQHSRPIRPSTVPDVLPAQR
;
A
#
# COMPACT_ATOMS: atom_id res chain seq x y z
N MET A 1 73.63 -4.17 -9.69
CA MET A 1 73.54 -4.08 -8.21
C MET A 1 72.18 -3.51 -7.85
N GLY A 2 71.44 -4.16 -6.93
CA GLY A 2 70.13 -3.72 -6.38
C GLY A 2 68.90 -4.17 -7.21
N ALA A 3 68.31 -5.36 -7.05
CA ALA A 3 67.56 -5.94 -5.91
C ALA A 3 66.15 -5.35 -5.68
N LYS A 4 65.13 -6.20 -5.92
CA LYS A 4 63.82 -6.42 -5.22
C LYS A 4 63.02 -5.17 -4.78
N VAL A 5 61.69 -5.14 -4.91
CA VAL A 5 60.76 -5.84 -3.99
C VAL A 5 59.35 -5.96 -4.60
N VAL A 6 58.78 -7.13 -4.35
CA VAL A 6 57.41 -7.62 -4.53
C VAL A 6 56.45 -6.96 -3.52
N GLY A 7 55.23 -6.63 -3.93
CA GLY A 7 54.20 -6.08 -3.04
C GLY A 7 52.78 -6.51 -3.39
N SER A 8 52.44 -7.74 -3.01
CA SER A 8 51.10 -8.36 -3.04
C SER A 8 50.12 -7.61 -2.14
N LYS A 9 48.93 -7.25 -2.65
CA LYS A 9 47.77 -6.89 -1.80
C LYS A 9 46.67 -7.94 -1.98
N ARG A 10 46.64 -8.84 -1.00
CA ARG A 10 45.56 -9.78 -0.70
C ARG A 10 44.27 -9.03 -0.40
N GLY A 11 43.17 -9.51 -0.98
CA GLY A 11 41.81 -9.14 -0.59
C GLY A 11 41.51 -9.55 0.83
N SER A 12 40.91 -8.63 1.59
CA SER A 12 40.32 -8.89 2.89
C SER A 12 38.83 -9.15 2.66
N GLN A 13 38.43 -10.41 2.72
CA GLN A 13 37.04 -10.82 2.84
C GLN A 13 36.69 -10.83 4.33
N SER A 14 35.81 -9.93 4.76
CA SER A 14 35.30 -9.89 6.13
C SER A 14 34.14 -10.87 6.25
N ALA A 15 34.38 -11.96 6.95
CA ALA A 15 33.39 -12.97 7.31
C ALA A 15 32.39 -12.40 8.32
N TRP A 16 31.10 -12.52 7.99
CA TRP A 16 29.99 -12.26 8.91
C TRP A 16 29.74 -13.50 9.76
N HIS A 17 29.97 -13.41 11.07
CA HIS A 17 29.51 -14.41 12.04
C HIS A 17 28.15 -13.99 12.63
N PRO A 18 27.15 -14.87 12.67
CA PRO A 18 25.91 -14.62 13.39
C PRO A 18 26.09 -14.87 14.89
N VAL A 19 25.82 -13.85 15.71
CA VAL A 19 25.71 -13.98 17.17
C VAL A 19 24.33 -14.54 17.49
N SER A 20 24.29 -15.82 17.90
CA SER A 20 23.12 -16.50 18.46
C SER A 20 23.06 -16.23 19.97
N SER A 21 22.17 -15.35 20.42
CA SER A 21 21.80 -15.25 21.84
C SER A 21 20.51 -16.04 22.10
N LYS A 22 20.67 -17.24 22.66
CA LYS A 22 19.57 -17.99 23.29
C LYS A 22 19.38 -17.43 24.70
N THR A 23 18.24 -16.78 24.95
CA THR A 23 17.82 -16.43 26.32
C THR A 23 16.68 -17.35 26.72
N SER A 24 17.02 -18.37 27.52
CA SER A 24 16.09 -19.28 28.17
C SER A 24 15.45 -18.58 29.37
N TYR A 25 14.13 -18.36 29.36
CA TYR A 25 13.38 -17.99 30.56
C TYR A 25 13.03 -19.26 31.35
N ARG A 26 13.66 -19.44 32.52
CA ARG A 26 13.24 -20.39 33.56
C ARG A 26 12.06 -19.78 34.32
N ALA A 27 10.91 -20.45 34.29
CA ALA A 27 9.82 -20.23 35.24
C ALA A 27 10.00 -21.19 36.42
N ALA A 28 9.99 -20.68 37.64
CA ALA A 28 9.90 -21.50 38.85
C ALA A 28 9.21 -20.75 39.99
N HIS A 29 8.48 -21.54 40.79
CA HIS A 29 7.89 -21.29 42.11
C HIS A 29 6.47 -20.66 42.08
N ALA A 30 5.40 -21.43 42.26
CA ALA A 30 4.94 -22.23 43.42
C ALA A 30 4.27 -21.39 44.52
N LEU A 31 3.05 -21.84 44.88
CA LEU A 31 2.06 -21.31 45.82
C LEU A 31 2.59 -21.11 47.27
N PRO A 32 1.80 -20.42 48.12
CA PRO A 32 1.00 -21.20 49.08
C PRO A 32 -0.46 -20.75 49.24
N ASP A 33 -1.27 -21.74 49.64
CA ASP A 33 -2.66 -21.69 50.10
C ASP A 33 -2.83 -21.07 51.50
N THR A 34 -4.10 -20.94 51.89
CA THR A 34 -4.72 -20.66 53.23
C THR A 34 -5.07 -19.18 53.48
N ALA A 35 -6.24 -18.79 54.02
CA ALA A 35 -7.31 -19.51 54.70
C ALA A 35 -8.67 -18.77 54.61
N THR A 36 -9.73 -19.57 54.58
CA THR A 36 -11.04 -19.52 55.26
C THR A 36 -11.39 -18.33 56.16
N HIS A 37 -12.61 -17.78 56.00
CA HIS A 37 -13.60 -17.32 57.01
C HIS A 37 -14.68 -16.53 56.25
N ALA A 38 -15.98 -16.55 56.54
CA ALA A 38 -16.85 -17.34 57.38
C ALA A 38 -18.28 -17.01 56.88
N ALA A 39 -19.17 -18.00 56.87
CA ALA A 39 -20.58 -17.81 56.61
C ALA A 39 -21.24 -16.99 57.73
N SER A 40 -22.26 -16.21 57.40
CA SER A 40 -23.25 -15.72 58.36
C SER A 40 -24.61 -15.50 57.67
N PRO A 41 -25.71 -15.56 58.45
CA PRO A 41 -26.86 -16.36 58.08
C PRO A 41 -28.03 -15.56 57.52
N ALA A 42 -28.97 -16.32 56.96
CA ALA A 42 -30.28 -15.87 56.53
C ALA A 42 -31.09 -15.23 57.67
N ALA A 43 -31.76 -14.12 57.36
CA ALA A 43 -32.99 -13.72 58.04
C ALA A 43 -34.00 -13.33 56.96
N ALA A 44 -35.02 -14.19 56.81
CA ALA A 44 -36.21 -13.93 56.02
C ALA A 44 -37.13 -13.00 56.83
N PHE A 45 -37.64 -11.93 56.21
CA PHE A 45 -38.86 -11.28 56.66
C PHE A 45 -39.70 -10.78 55.47
N SER A 46 -40.92 -11.32 55.48
CA SER A 46 -42.21 -10.73 55.09
C SER A 46 -42.39 -10.18 53.68
N HIS A 47 -43.21 -10.95 52.96
CA HIS A 47 -44.06 -10.53 51.86
C HIS A 47 -44.87 -9.26 52.17
N GLY A 48 -45.02 -8.45 51.12
CA GLY A 48 -46.20 -7.64 50.92
C GLY A 48 -45.91 -6.16 50.97
N LEU A 49 -45.67 -5.57 49.79
CA LEU A 49 -46.37 -4.36 49.36
C LEU A 49 -46.10 -4.11 47.88
N THR A 50 -47.18 -4.25 47.11
CA THR A 50 -47.55 -3.39 45.98
C THR A 50 -46.61 -3.34 44.78
N ARG A 51 -46.92 -4.27 43.87
CA ARG A 51 -46.83 -4.18 42.40
C ARG A 51 -47.19 -2.78 41.87
N LEU A 52 -46.29 -1.79 41.88
CA LEU A 52 -46.52 -0.50 41.19
C LEU A 52 -45.22 0.24 40.76
N HIS A 53 -44.07 -0.44 40.70
CA HIS A 53 -42.80 0.14 40.19
C HIS A 53 -42.14 -0.68 39.07
N ALA A 54 -42.87 -1.57 38.41
CA ALA A 54 -42.33 -2.40 37.32
C ALA A 54 -42.53 -1.80 35.91
N ALA A 55 -43.08 -0.58 35.79
CA ALA A 55 -43.43 0.01 34.48
C ALA A 55 -42.66 1.31 34.15
N ALA A 56 -41.76 1.79 35.01
CA ALA A 56 -41.03 3.05 34.79
C ALA A 56 -39.53 2.87 34.52
N LEU A 57 -38.98 1.67 34.64
CA LEU A 57 -37.55 1.39 34.37
C LEU A 57 -37.28 0.76 32.98
N ALA A 58 -38.31 0.60 32.15
CA ALA A 58 -38.19 0.02 30.81
C ALA A 58 -38.14 1.09 29.69
N PHE A 59 -38.32 2.37 30.00
CA PHE A 59 -38.47 3.43 28.99
C PHE A 59 -37.21 4.30 28.78
N VAL A 60 -36.13 4.10 29.54
CA VAL A 60 -34.91 4.93 29.45
C VAL A 60 -33.83 4.29 28.55
N CYS A 61 -33.92 3.01 28.21
CA CYS A 61 -32.90 2.33 27.40
C CYS A 61 -33.10 2.45 25.88
N ALA A 62 -34.17 3.09 25.40
CA ALA A 62 -34.53 3.07 23.97
C ALA A 62 -34.05 4.29 23.15
N SER A 63 -33.36 5.27 23.74
CA SER A 63 -33.04 6.55 23.08
C SER A 63 -31.56 6.79 22.73
N LEU A 64 -30.68 5.79 22.87
CA LEU A 64 -29.24 5.93 22.52
C LEU A 64 -28.83 5.30 21.18
N ALA A 65 -29.78 4.79 20.38
CA ALA A 65 -29.49 4.26 19.03
C ALA A 65 -29.39 5.36 17.95
N ALA A 66 -28.98 6.58 18.31
CA ALA A 66 -28.86 7.70 17.39
C ALA A 66 -27.44 7.76 16.78
N CYS A 67 -27.36 7.33 15.51
CA CYS A 67 -26.35 7.70 14.52
C CYS A 67 -24.91 7.19 14.71
N ALA A 68 -24.71 5.88 14.81
CA ALA A 68 -23.46 5.27 14.31
C ALA A 68 -23.57 5.10 12.79
N SER A 69 -23.54 6.21 12.04
CA SER A 69 -23.40 6.17 10.58
C SER A 69 -22.06 5.52 10.27
N ALA A 70 -22.07 4.31 9.69
CA ALA A 70 -20.84 3.69 9.21
C ALA A 70 -20.15 4.68 8.24
N PRO A 71 -18.84 4.95 8.40
CA PRO A 71 -18.12 5.83 7.49
C PRO A 71 -18.35 5.35 6.06
N ARG A 72 -18.79 6.27 5.18
CA ARG A 72 -18.97 5.95 3.76
C ARG A 72 -17.61 5.51 3.20
N PRO A 73 -17.54 4.43 2.40
CA PRO A 73 -16.30 4.05 1.76
C PRO A 73 -15.85 5.20 0.87
N VAL A 74 -14.62 5.67 1.09
CA VAL A 74 -14.01 6.68 0.23
C VAL A 74 -13.81 6.07 -1.14
N THR A 75 -14.34 6.73 -2.17
CA THR A 75 -14.12 6.34 -3.56
C THR A 75 -13.15 7.33 -4.19
N ASP A 76 -12.39 6.90 -5.21
CA ASP A 76 -11.47 7.77 -5.94
C ASP A 76 -12.16 9.06 -6.41
N TYR A 77 -13.45 8.97 -6.77
CA TYR A 77 -14.21 10.10 -7.26
C TYR A 77 -14.52 11.19 -6.22
N SER A 78 -14.45 10.86 -4.93
CA SER A 78 -14.63 11.82 -3.82
C SER A 78 -13.36 12.58 -3.44
N LEU A 79 -12.21 12.22 -4.03
CA LEU A 79 -10.94 12.86 -3.71
C LEU A 79 -10.78 14.20 -4.44
N PRO A 80 -10.01 15.15 -3.87
CA PRO A 80 -9.50 16.29 -4.62
C PRO A 80 -8.80 15.82 -5.89
N ASP A 81 -8.98 16.55 -7.00
CA ASP A 81 -8.57 16.10 -8.34
C ASP A 81 -7.09 15.71 -8.44
N MET A 82 -6.22 16.47 -7.77
CA MET A 82 -4.78 16.18 -7.73
C MET A 82 -4.42 14.86 -7.01
N LEU A 83 -5.33 14.35 -6.16
CA LEU A 83 -5.12 13.11 -5.40
C LEU A 83 -5.73 11.87 -6.07
N ARG A 84 -6.59 12.04 -7.08
CA ARG A 84 -7.22 10.94 -7.81
C ARG A 84 -6.18 10.05 -8.48
N ALA A 85 -6.42 8.75 -8.54
CA ALA A 85 -5.57 7.80 -9.24
C ALA A 85 -5.61 7.99 -10.77
N GLY A 86 -6.77 8.39 -11.29
CA GLY A 86 -7.01 8.61 -12.71
C GLY A 86 -7.86 7.50 -13.35
N PRO A 87 -8.37 7.72 -14.57
CA PRO A 87 -9.41 6.86 -15.17
C PRO A 87 -8.94 5.45 -15.55
N GLU A 88 -7.64 5.25 -15.78
CA GLU A 88 -7.03 3.98 -16.20
C GLU A 88 -6.50 3.16 -15.02
N GLN A 89 -7.03 3.38 -13.83
CA GLN A 89 -6.61 2.72 -12.59
C GLN A 89 -7.76 1.90 -11.99
N HIS A 90 -7.44 0.72 -11.49
CA HIS A 90 -8.35 -0.15 -10.77
C HIS A 90 -8.01 -0.11 -9.28
N LEU A 91 -9.00 0.12 -8.41
CA LEU A 91 -8.82 0.05 -6.96
C LEU A 91 -8.73 -1.41 -6.54
N ASP A 92 -7.54 -1.84 -6.10
CA ASP A 92 -7.29 -3.22 -5.70
C ASP A 92 -7.56 -3.45 -4.20
N ASP A 93 -7.28 -2.44 -3.37
CA ASP A 93 -7.32 -2.61 -1.92
C ASP A 93 -7.51 -1.29 -1.15
N VAL A 94 -8.03 -1.43 0.07
CA VAL A 94 -8.14 -0.35 1.06
C VAL A 94 -7.53 -0.84 2.37
N LEU A 95 -6.50 -0.13 2.82
CA LEU A 95 -5.71 -0.48 3.99
C LEU A 95 -5.74 0.66 4.99
N THR A 96 -5.92 0.36 6.27
CA THR A 96 -5.65 1.32 7.34
C THR A 96 -4.26 1.04 7.92
N ALA A 97 -3.55 2.09 8.29
CA ALA A 97 -2.24 1.99 8.90
C ALA A 97 -2.18 2.65 10.27
N HIS A 98 -1.57 1.97 11.22
CA HIS A 98 -1.31 2.49 12.56
C HIS A 98 0.14 2.27 12.95
N GLY A 99 0.80 3.32 13.43
CA GLY A 99 2.19 3.25 13.84
C GLY A 99 2.77 4.63 14.11
N GLN A 100 3.94 4.89 13.55
CA GLN A 100 4.71 6.09 13.81
C GLN A 100 5.33 6.65 12.53
N THR A 101 5.49 7.97 12.46
CA THR A 101 6.39 8.61 11.50
C THR A 101 7.77 8.73 12.14
N VAL A 102 8.79 8.29 11.41
CA VAL A 102 10.20 8.31 11.82
C VAL A 102 10.86 9.58 11.32
N TYR A 103 11.54 10.28 12.22
CA TYR A 103 12.35 11.45 11.94
C TYR A 103 13.79 11.26 12.41
N GLU A 104 14.73 11.82 11.66
CA GLU A 104 16.13 11.95 12.05
C GLU A 104 16.48 13.42 12.23
N CYS A 105 17.15 13.76 13.33
CA CYS A 105 17.65 15.11 13.55
C CYS A 105 18.87 15.34 12.66
N ARG A 106 18.79 16.30 11.74
CA ARG A 106 19.91 16.67 10.87
C ARG A 106 20.18 18.17 10.94
N GLY A 107 21.44 18.53 10.72
CA GLY A 107 21.95 19.90 10.81
C GLY A 107 23.14 19.98 11.74
N SER A 108 23.82 21.14 11.74
CA SER A 108 25.03 21.39 12.52
C SER A 108 24.91 22.70 13.30
N GLY A 109 25.77 22.89 14.31
CA GLY A 109 25.77 24.11 15.12
C GLY A 109 24.54 24.23 16.03
N THR A 110 23.83 25.34 15.99
CA THR A 110 22.65 25.63 16.82
C THR A 110 21.33 25.40 16.10
N GLU A 111 21.34 25.24 14.77
CA GLU A 111 20.14 25.01 13.98
C GLU A 111 20.11 23.57 13.48
N ARG A 112 19.21 22.77 14.05
CA ARG A 112 18.94 21.40 13.60
C ARG A 112 17.45 21.19 13.51
N TYR A 113 17.05 20.40 12.53
CA TYR A 113 15.64 20.17 12.21
C TYR A 113 15.35 18.68 12.12
N TRP A 114 14.12 18.31 12.49
CA TRP A 114 13.61 16.96 12.25
C TRP A 114 13.38 16.75 10.75
N ILE A 115 14.13 15.83 10.15
CA ILE A 115 13.97 15.41 8.76
C ILE A 115 13.18 14.11 8.73
N ARG A 116 12.11 14.09 7.93
CA ARG A 116 11.20 12.94 7.87
C ARG A 116 11.81 11.81 7.03
N GLU A 117 12.01 10.66 7.64
CA GLU A 117 12.51 9.44 6.97
C GLU A 117 11.38 8.60 6.36
N GLY A 118 10.18 8.66 6.95
CA GLY A 118 9.00 7.98 6.43
C GLY A 118 8.10 7.46 7.54
N ASP A 119 7.16 6.59 7.19
CA ASP A 119 6.24 5.97 8.15
C ASP A 119 6.71 4.54 8.45
N LEU A 120 6.58 4.13 9.70
CA LEU A 120 6.72 2.76 10.19
C LEU A 120 5.39 2.36 10.82
N ALA A 121 4.56 1.62 10.09
CA ALA A 121 3.19 1.33 10.50
C ALA A 121 2.71 -0.03 10.01
N THR A 122 1.88 -0.71 10.80
CA THR A 122 1.22 -1.96 10.40
C THR A 122 0.08 -1.64 9.45
N LEU A 123 -0.02 -2.38 8.35
CA LEU A 123 -1.11 -2.33 7.39
C LEU A 123 -2.19 -3.35 7.75
N VAL A 124 -3.43 -2.90 7.83
CA VAL A 124 -4.61 -3.69 8.20
C VAL A 124 -5.64 -3.61 7.08
N ASP A 125 -6.14 -4.77 6.62
CA ASP A 125 -7.18 -4.83 5.59
C ASP A 125 -8.58 -4.58 6.14
N THR A 126 -9.56 -4.46 5.24
CA THR A 126 -10.99 -4.29 5.60
C THR A 126 -11.56 -5.47 6.41
N GLY A 127 -10.92 -6.64 6.35
CA GLY A 127 -11.19 -7.81 7.17
C GLY A 127 -10.56 -7.74 8.58
N ARG A 128 -9.92 -6.63 8.94
CA ARG A 128 -9.18 -6.41 10.19
C ARG A 128 -7.98 -7.33 10.39
N ARG A 129 -7.42 -7.85 9.30
CA ARG A 129 -6.21 -8.68 9.35
C ARG A 129 -4.99 -7.81 9.14
N SER A 130 -3.96 -8.03 9.94
CA SER A 130 -2.63 -7.49 9.62
C SER A 130 -2.12 -8.17 8.36
N VAL A 131 -1.72 -7.38 7.38
CA VAL A 131 -1.36 -7.86 6.02
C VAL A 131 0.00 -7.38 5.56
N GLY A 132 0.64 -6.49 6.32
CA GLY A 132 1.92 -5.92 5.94
C GLY A 132 2.37 -4.75 6.81
N THR A 133 3.36 -4.03 6.29
CA THR A 133 4.00 -2.89 6.95
C THR A 133 4.31 -1.80 5.93
N VAL A 134 4.04 -0.54 6.28
CA VAL A 134 4.69 0.62 5.68
C VAL A 134 6.01 0.85 6.39
N ALA A 135 7.09 1.03 5.65
CA ALA A 135 8.43 1.25 6.19
C ALA A 135 9.06 2.56 5.65
N PRO A 136 10.02 3.16 6.40
CA PRO A 136 10.72 4.37 6.00
C PRO A 136 11.32 4.29 4.59
N GLY A 137 11.41 5.42 3.91
CA GLY A 137 11.83 5.46 2.50
C GLY A 137 10.73 5.11 1.49
N GLY A 138 9.48 5.00 1.93
CA GLY A 138 8.29 4.84 1.08
C GLY A 138 8.03 3.40 0.65
N TYR A 139 8.36 2.41 1.48
CA TYR A 139 8.11 1.00 1.17
C TYR A 139 6.77 0.54 1.73
N PHE A 140 6.05 -0.24 0.94
CA PHE A 140 4.92 -1.05 1.36
C PHE A 140 5.32 -2.51 1.20
N LEU A 141 5.26 -3.27 2.29
CA LEU A 141 5.72 -4.66 2.37
C LEU A 141 4.53 -5.52 2.79
N ALA A 142 4.09 -6.45 1.96
CA ALA A 142 3.02 -7.38 2.31
C ALA A 142 3.59 -8.70 2.86
N TYR A 143 2.81 -9.40 3.68
CA TYR A 143 3.19 -10.70 4.23
C TYR A 143 3.21 -11.83 3.19
N ASP A 144 2.61 -11.62 2.01
CA ASP A 144 2.75 -12.51 0.86
C ASP A 144 4.11 -12.37 0.14
N GLY A 145 4.99 -11.50 0.63
CA GLY A 145 6.32 -11.24 0.09
C GLY A 145 6.34 -10.19 -1.04
N SER A 146 5.19 -9.70 -1.49
CA SER A 146 5.13 -8.61 -2.45
C SER A 146 5.48 -7.27 -1.80
N GLN A 147 6.07 -6.36 -2.57
CA GLN A 147 6.46 -5.04 -2.08
C GLN A 147 6.38 -3.98 -3.17
N VAL A 148 6.17 -2.72 -2.79
CA VAL A 148 6.31 -1.58 -3.70
C VAL A 148 7.05 -0.44 -3.00
N ARG A 149 7.90 0.25 -3.74
CA ARG A 149 8.48 1.52 -3.28
C ARG A 149 7.82 2.67 -4.03
N VAL A 150 7.34 3.66 -3.30
CA VAL A 150 6.62 4.81 -3.84
C VAL A 150 7.32 6.13 -3.56
N ARG A 151 7.02 7.14 -4.37
CA ARG A 151 7.36 8.55 -4.10
C ARG A 151 6.11 9.41 -4.14
N ARG A 152 6.12 10.55 -3.44
CA ARG A 152 5.05 11.54 -3.55
C ARG A 152 5.03 12.14 -4.96
N ASP A 153 3.84 12.24 -5.51
CA ASP A 153 3.57 12.90 -6.79
C ASP A 153 2.76 14.18 -6.59
N ALA A 154 1.70 14.09 -5.78
CA ALA A 154 0.87 15.22 -5.39
C ALA A 154 0.53 15.15 -3.91
N HIS A 155 0.19 16.29 -3.32
CA HIS A 155 -0.31 16.36 -1.94
C HIS A 155 -1.17 17.60 -1.72
N THR A 156 -2.06 17.52 -0.74
CA THR A 156 -2.82 18.68 -0.26
C THR A 156 -3.01 18.57 1.25
N GLN A 157 -3.01 19.73 1.92
CA GLN A 157 -3.25 19.80 3.35
C GLN A 157 -4.76 19.88 3.60
N VAL A 158 -5.33 18.82 4.17
CA VAL A 158 -6.78 18.74 4.47
C VAL A 158 -7.06 19.02 5.94
N THR A 159 -6.18 18.55 6.82
CA THR A 159 -6.31 18.73 8.27
C THR A 159 -5.05 19.37 8.82
N ALA A 160 -5.17 20.60 9.36
CA ALA A 160 -4.05 21.30 9.98
C ALA A 160 -3.41 20.46 11.11
N GLY A 161 -2.08 20.58 11.28
CA GLY A 161 -1.36 19.82 12.30
C GLY A 161 -1.20 18.32 12.01
N THR A 162 -1.51 17.86 10.79
CA THR A 162 -1.27 16.48 10.36
C THR A 162 -0.40 16.42 9.10
N LEU A 163 0.16 15.25 8.82
CA LEU A 163 0.77 15.01 7.52
C LEU A 163 -0.25 15.23 6.39
N PRO A 164 0.12 15.83 5.25
CA PRO A 164 -0.82 16.08 4.17
C PRO A 164 -1.28 14.77 3.51
N TRP A 165 -2.51 14.77 3.00
CA TRP A 165 -2.97 13.74 2.09
C TRP A 165 -2.12 13.77 0.82
N ALA A 166 -1.86 12.61 0.23
CA ALA A 166 -0.90 12.50 -0.85
C ALA A 166 -1.27 11.42 -1.86
N ARG A 167 -1.02 11.72 -3.14
CA ARG A 167 -0.90 10.71 -4.17
C ARG A 167 0.56 10.27 -4.25
N LEU A 168 0.78 8.97 -4.12
CA LEU A 168 2.08 8.34 -4.18
C LEU A 168 2.12 7.47 -5.44
N ILE A 169 3.22 7.52 -6.17
CA ILE A 169 3.42 6.73 -7.39
C ILE A 169 4.57 5.75 -7.22
N ALA A 170 4.37 4.54 -7.70
CA ALA A 170 5.38 3.48 -7.68
C ALA A 170 6.59 3.88 -8.51
N GLN A 171 7.80 3.60 -7.99
CA GLN A 171 9.05 3.88 -8.68
C GLN A 171 9.44 2.76 -9.64
N ASP A 172 10.00 3.12 -10.80
CA ASP A 172 10.31 2.19 -11.90
C ASP A 172 11.22 1.02 -11.51
N ASN A 173 12.20 1.25 -10.64
CA ASN A 173 13.11 0.20 -10.17
C ASN A 173 12.40 -0.86 -9.34
N ALA A 174 11.31 -0.50 -8.64
CA ALA A 174 10.45 -1.46 -7.96
C ALA A 174 9.60 -2.23 -8.99
N ARG A 175 9.02 -1.54 -9.99
CA ARG A 175 8.20 -2.17 -11.05
C ARG A 175 8.98 -3.22 -11.86
N ARG A 176 10.23 -2.93 -12.23
CA ARG A 176 11.07 -3.84 -13.05
C ARG A 176 11.49 -5.13 -12.32
N ARG A 177 11.38 -5.19 -10.99
CA ARG A 177 11.63 -6.43 -10.24
C ARG A 177 10.48 -7.43 -10.37
N PHE A 178 9.33 -7.00 -10.88
CA PHE A 178 8.15 -7.83 -11.03
C PHE A 178 8.01 -8.24 -12.50
N ASN A 179 8.04 -9.55 -12.75
CA ASN A 179 7.66 -10.08 -14.06
C ASN A 179 6.14 -9.86 -14.28
N ALA A 180 5.67 -9.94 -15.51
CA ALA A 180 4.22 -9.83 -15.79
C ALA A 180 3.37 -10.92 -15.11
N ALA A 181 4.00 -11.94 -14.52
CA ALA A 181 3.39 -12.99 -13.71
C ALA A 181 3.55 -12.74 -12.19
N ALA A 182 3.91 -11.52 -11.78
CA ALA A 182 4.13 -11.22 -10.37
C ALA A 182 2.78 -11.20 -9.66
N HIS A 183 2.66 -12.07 -8.67
CA HIS A 183 1.49 -12.21 -7.81
C HIS A 183 1.73 -11.52 -6.47
N GLY A 184 0.65 -11.15 -5.80
CA GLY A 184 0.67 -10.55 -4.47
C GLY A 184 0.14 -9.13 -4.44
N ARG A 185 -0.21 -8.69 -3.25
CA ARG A 185 -0.96 -7.45 -2.98
C ARG A 185 -0.32 -6.20 -3.61
N PHE A 186 1.01 -6.11 -3.58
CA PHE A 186 1.74 -4.94 -4.10
C PHE A 186 2.45 -5.16 -5.44
N ALA A 187 2.27 -6.33 -6.06
CA ALA A 187 3.04 -6.72 -7.24
C ALA A 187 2.76 -5.85 -8.48
N ARG A 188 1.55 -5.29 -8.59
CA ARG A 188 1.10 -4.46 -9.73
C ARG A 188 0.73 -3.03 -9.32
N THR A 189 1.08 -2.61 -8.12
CA THR A 189 0.70 -1.29 -7.62
C THR A 189 1.41 -0.19 -8.40
N ASP A 190 0.62 0.74 -8.93
CA ASP A 190 1.08 1.91 -9.67
C ASP A 190 0.90 3.20 -8.87
N VAL A 191 -0.24 3.31 -8.19
CA VAL A 191 -0.61 4.48 -7.40
C VAL A 191 -1.08 4.03 -6.01
N VAL A 192 -0.72 4.80 -4.99
CA VAL A 192 -1.27 4.69 -3.64
C VAL A 192 -1.75 6.07 -3.20
N ALA A 193 -3.02 6.21 -2.86
CA ALA A 193 -3.54 7.44 -2.25
C ALA A 193 -3.50 7.30 -0.73
N ARG A 194 -2.74 8.18 -0.06
CA ARG A 194 -2.71 8.31 1.40
C ARG A 194 -3.69 9.37 1.84
N LEU A 195 -4.65 8.98 2.65
CA LEU A 195 -5.79 9.78 3.09
C LEU A 195 -5.97 9.68 4.61
N HIS A 196 -6.90 10.48 5.14
CA HIS A 196 -7.32 10.46 6.55
C HIS A 196 -6.15 10.42 7.55
N THR A 197 -5.08 11.13 7.23
CA THR A 197 -3.89 11.21 8.07
C THR A 197 -4.21 11.84 9.42
N THR A 198 -3.67 11.27 10.48
CA THR A 198 -3.67 11.85 11.83
C THR A 198 -2.27 11.75 12.43
N GLY A 199 -1.85 12.81 13.12
CA GLY A 199 -0.51 12.92 13.69
C GLY A 199 0.60 12.95 12.63
N GLY A 200 1.75 12.38 12.98
CA GLY A 200 2.92 12.24 12.12
C GLY A 200 3.75 13.51 11.92
N LEU A 201 3.38 14.67 12.48
CA LEU A 201 4.22 15.88 12.51
C LEU A 201 4.94 16.01 13.86
N PRO A 202 6.21 16.46 13.87
CA PRO A 202 6.91 16.69 15.11
C PRO A 202 6.25 17.87 15.87
N PRO A 203 6.16 17.80 17.20
CA PRO A 203 5.55 18.87 18.01
C PRO A 203 6.37 20.17 17.99
N ASP A 204 7.70 20.04 17.85
CA ASP A 204 8.65 21.14 17.62
C ASP A 204 9.40 20.84 16.31
N PRO A 205 9.52 21.77 15.35
CA PRO A 205 10.32 21.56 14.15
C PRO A 205 11.83 21.40 14.43
N LEU A 206 12.32 21.94 15.54
CA LEU A 206 13.72 21.90 15.93
C LEU A 206 14.07 20.64 16.72
N CYS A 207 15.34 20.27 16.63
CA CYS A 207 15.93 19.19 17.41
C CYS A 207 17.25 19.63 18.03
N ASP A 208 17.62 18.98 19.12
CA ASP A 208 18.72 19.34 20.01
C ASP A 208 19.96 18.48 19.80
N ARG A 209 19.80 17.24 19.31
CA ARG A 209 20.89 16.28 19.10
C ARG A 209 20.91 15.73 17.66
N GLU A 210 21.95 16.09 16.91
CA GLU A 210 22.24 15.51 15.58
C GLU A 210 22.30 13.97 15.64
N GLY A 211 21.71 13.30 14.65
CA GLY A 211 21.56 11.84 14.61
C GLY A 211 20.52 11.29 15.59
N GLY A 212 19.86 12.15 16.38
CA GLY A 212 18.72 11.78 17.21
C GLY A 212 17.57 11.24 16.35
N THR A 213 16.76 10.36 16.93
CA THR A 213 15.56 9.81 16.29
C THR A 213 14.32 10.24 17.07
N LEU A 214 13.29 10.68 16.36
CA LEU A 214 11.98 10.98 16.92
C LEU A 214 10.93 10.09 16.24
N LEU A 215 10.06 9.49 17.05
CA LEU A 215 8.95 8.66 16.61
C LEU A 215 7.64 9.36 16.98
N VAL A 216 6.89 9.80 15.98
CA VAL A 216 5.64 10.53 16.18
C VAL A 216 4.46 9.61 15.87
N PRO A 217 3.47 9.43 16.76
CA PRO A 217 2.27 8.65 16.47
C PRO A 217 1.59 9.08 15.16
N TYR A 218 1.18 8.10 14.37
CA TYR A 218 0.68 8.31 13.02
C TYR A 218 -0.36 7.25 12.65
N SER A 219 -1.43 7.67 11.98
CA SER A 219 -2.31 6.77 11.24
C SER A 219 -2.81 7.37 9.93
N ALA A 220 -3.22 6.52 8.99
CA ALA A 220 -3.76 6.92 7.70
C ALA A 220 -4.54 5.78 7.05
N ASP A 221 -5.34 6.11 6.04
CA ASP A 221 -5.90 5.15 5.09
C ASP A 221 -5.12 5.19 3.78
N TYR A 222 -4.96 4.03 3.15
CA TYR A 222 -4.29 3.83 1.88
C TYR A 222 -5.21 3.13 0.89
N LEU A 223 -5.52 3.81 -0.21
CA LEU A 223 -6.18 3.21 -1.36
C LEU A 223 -5.11 2.80 -2.36
N VAL A 224 -5.07 1.51 -2.71
CA VAL A 224 -4.02 0.90 -3.53
C VAL A 224 -4.58 0.62 -4.92
N TYR A 225 -3.89 1.11 -5.95
CA TYR A 225 -4.35 1.01 -7.33
C TYR A 225 -3.32 0.32 -8.22
N SER A 226 -3.81 -0.46 -9.18
CA SER A 226 -3.02 -0.98 -10.30
C SER A 226 -3.55 -0.44 -11.62
N PRO A 227 -2.74 -0.52 -12.70
CA PRO A 227 -3.24 -0.23 -14.04
C PRO A 227 -4.45 -1.10 -14.33
N ALA A 228 -5.51 -0.47 -14.81
CA ALA A 228 -6.63 -1.19 -15.39
C ALA A 228 -6.10 -2.16 -16.43
N TYR A 229 -6.61 -3.40 -16.40
CA TYR A 229 -6.28 -4.35 -17.45
C TYR A 229 -6.89 -3.83 -18.75
N VAL A 230 -6.07 -3.22 -19.60
CA VAL A 230 -6.41 -3.02 -21.00
C VAL A 230 -5.97 -4.30 -21.70
N PRO A 231 -6.90 -5.19 -22.13
CA PRO A 231 -6.51 -6.29 -22.99
C PRO A 231 -5.80 -5.68 -24.18
N ARG A 232 -4.50 -5.98 -24.32
CA ARG A 232 -3.76 -5.63 -25.52
C ARG A 232 -4.54 -6.29 -26.66
N SER A 233 -5.28 -5.48 -27.43
CA SER A 233 -5.99 -5.93 -28.61
C SER A 233 -5.03 -6.86 -29.33
N ALA A 234 -5.40 -8.15 -29.44
CA ALA A 234 -4.59 -9.10 -30.16
C ALA A 234 -4.21 -8.45 -31.50
N PRO A 235 -2.95 -8.53 -31.96
CA PRO A 235 -2.62 -8.03 -33.27
C PRO A 235 -3.68 -8.59 -34.21
N HIS A 236 -4.45 -7.70 -34.85
CA HIS A 236 -5.39 -8.12 -35.89
C HIS A 236 -4.54 -8.93 -36.86
N PHE A 237 -4.65 -10.25 -36.80
CA PHE A 237 -4.16 -11.11 -37.86
C PHE A 237 -5.00 -10.69 -39.05
N ALA A 238 -4.44 -9.82 -39.89
CA ALA A 238 -5.00 -9.54 -41.18
C ALA A 238 -5.21 -10.92 -41.82
N PRO A 239 -6.45 -11.28 -42.21
CA PRO A 239 -6.68 -12.57 -42.85
C PRO A 239 -5.74 -12.66 -44.04
N PRO A 240 -5.09 -13.82 -44.27
CA PRO A 240 -4.20 -13.96 -45.41
C PRO A 240 -4.96 -13.58 -46.67
N LEU A 241 -4.40 -12.64 -47.44
CA LEU A 241 -4.93 -12.27 -48.74
C LEU A 241 -5.12 -13.56 -49.54
N ARG A 242 -6.37 -13.84 -49.94
CA ARG A 242 -6.67 -15.02 -50.75
C ARG A 242 -5.77 -15.00 -51.99
N PRO A 243 -5.10 -16.11 -52.35
CA PRO A 243 -4.38 -16.18 -53.59
C PRO A 243 -5.34 -15.90 -54.74
N ARG A 244 -4.94 -14.95 -55.58
CA ARG A 244 -5.65 -14.51 -56.79
C ARG A 244 -5.80 -15.72 -57.69
N SER A 245 -7.02 -16.27 -57.77
CA SER A 245 -7.36 -17.34 -58.70
C SER A 245 -7.00 -16.90 -60.12
N SER A 246 -6.01 -17.56 -60.71
CA SER A 246 -5.61 -17.42 -62.11
C SER A 246 -6.82 -17.71 -62.99
N GLN A 247 -7.42 -16.63 -63.52
CA GLN A 247 -8.48 -16.73 -64.49
C GLN A 247 -7.95 -17.39 -65.76
N HIS A 248 -8.74 -18.36 -66.22
CA HIS A 248 -8.62 -19.11 -67.45
C HIS A 248 -8.10 -18.30 -68.65
N SER A 249 -7.12 -18.90 -69.32
CA SER A 249 -6.70 -18.59 -70.69
C SER A 249 -7.91 -18.52 -71.63
N ARG A 250 -8.15 -17.36 -72.25
CA ARG A 250 -9.05 -17.22 -73.40
C ARG A 250 -8.30 -17.61 -74.68
N PRO A 251 -8.92 -18.35 -75.61
CA PRO A 251 -8.31 -18.67 -76.90
C PRO A 251 -8.25 -17.42 -77.80
N ILE A 252 -7.13 -17.30 -78.52
CA ILE A 252 -6.83 -16.26 -79.50
C ILE A 252 -7.81 -16.36 -80.67
N ARG A 253 -8.50 -15.26 -81.00
CA ARG A 253 -9.31 -15.12 -82.21
C ARG A 253 -8.44 -14.50 -83.31
N PRO A 254 -8.43 -15.04 -84.55
CA PRO A 254 -7.62 -14.49 -85.63
C PRO A 254 -8.16 -13.13 -86.12
N SER A 255 -7.25 -12.18 -86.30
CA SER A 255 -7.55 -10.82 -86.77
C SER A 255 -7.69 -10.83 -88.30
N THR A 256 -8.87 -10.47 -88.78
CA THR A 256 -9.17 -10.25 -90.20
C THR A 256 -8.73 -8.84 -90.59
N VAL A 257 -7.88 -8.73 -91.61
CA VAL A 257 -7.45 -7.47 -92.23
C VAL A 257 -8.58 -6.96 -93.14
N PRO A 258 -8.96 -5.67 -93.08
CA PRO A 258 -9.61 -5.01 -94.19
C PRO A 258 -8.64 -4.10 -94.93
N ASP A 259 -8.62 -4.35 -96.23
CA ASP A 259 -8.01 -3.63 -97.33
C ASP A 259 -8.68 -2.24 -97.50
N VAL A 260 -7.89 -1.15 -97.52
CA VAL A 260 -8.34 0.16 -98.03
C VAL A 260 -7.15 0.93 -98.62
N LEU A 261 -7.03 0.90 -99.95
CA LEU A 261 -6.60 2.05 -100.77
C LEU A 261 -7.87 2.86 -101.13
N PRO A 262 -7.83 4.17 -101.44
CA PRO A 262 -7.01 4.66 -102.58
C PRO A 262 -6.47 6.12 -102.51
N ALA A 263 -5.52 6.36 -103.43
CA ALA A 263 -5.37 7.49 -104.35
C ALA A 263 -5.15 8.96 -103.89
N GLN A 264 -3.99 9.47 -104.33
CA GLN A 264 -3.77 10.68 -105.16
C GLN A 264 -3.89 12.08 -104.54
N ARG A 265 -2.75 12.77 -104.45
CA ARG A 265 -2.44 13.99 -105.22
C ARG A 265 -0.94 14.15 -105.40
#